data_AF-U6SM46-F1
#
_entry.id   AF-U6SM46-F1
#
_cell.length_a   1.000
_cell.length_b   1.000
_cell.length_c   1.000
_cell.angle_alpha   90.00
_cell.angle_beta   90.00
_cell.angle_gamma   90.00
#
_symmetry.space_group_name_H-M   'P 1'
#
loop_
_entity.id
_entity.type
_entity.pdbx_description
1 polymer ?
#
loop_
_entity_poly.entity_id
_entity_poly.type
_entity_poly.pdbx_seq_one_letter_code
_entity_poly.pdbx_strand_id
1 'polypeptide(L)'
;MKINPYQSIQQNPYRKQVDASEKLQAAKKKLDKLEISTEALEMQKGNPIEKAREEKVEALKKQIEAGEYKVNPEAVAKKMYEFWNDK
;
A
#
# COMPACT_ATOMS: atom_id res chain seq x y z
N MET A 1 59.01 -4.93 -39.08
CA MET A 1 57.72 -5.29 -39.70
C MET A 1 56.63 -5.21 -38.64
N LYS A 2 55.60 -4.37 -38.83
CA LYS A 2 54.42 -4.29 -37.96
C LYS A 2 53.27 -5.00 -38.67
N ILE A 3 52.69 -6.01 -38.03
CA ILE A 3 51.59 -6.82 -38.56
C ILE A 3 50.30 -6.30 -37.90
N ASN A 4 49.37 -5.76 -38.68
CA ASN A 4 48.04 -5.36 -38.19
C ASN A 4 47.11 -6.58 -38.19
N PRO A 5 46.47 -6.95 -37.06
CA PRO A 5 45.45 -7.98 -37.06
C PRO A 5 44.14 -7.41 -37.63
N TYR A 6 43.58 -8.08 -38.63
CA TYR A 6 42.24 -7.81 -39.14
C TYR A 6 41.20 -8.07 -38.04
N GLN A 7 40.47 -7.04 -37.64
CA GLN A 7 39.29 -7.17 -36.79
C GLN A 7 38.18 -7.84 -37.61
N SER A 8 37.77 -9.06 -37.25
CA SER A 8 36.64 -9.74 -37.88
C SER A 8 35.38 -8.91 -37.64
N ILE A 9 34.78 -8.37 -38.70
CA ILE A 9 33.52 -7.62 -38.64
C ILE A 9 32.39 -8.62 -38.32
N GLN A 10 32.12 -8.87 -37.03
CA GLN A 10 30.95 -9.61 -36.57
C GLN A 10 29.72 -8.70 -36.49
N GLN A 11 29.38 -8.02 -37.59
CA GLN A 11 28.14 -7.25 -37.68
C GLN A 11 27.07 -8.08 -38.41
N ASN A 12 26.39 -8.95 -37.66
CA ASN A 12 25.28 -9.74 -38.20
C ASN A 12 23.96 -8.94 -38.03
N PRO A 13 23.35 -8.40 -39.09
CA PRO A 13 22.23 -7.45 -39.00
C PRO A 13 20.96 -8.05 -38.38
N TYR A 14 20.83 -9.37 -38.41
CA TYR A 14 19.68 -10.10 -37.87
C TYR A 14 19.63 -10.15 -36.34
N ARG A 15 20.76 -9.97 -35.63
CA ARG A 15 20.76 -9.92 -34.16
C ARG A 15 19.95 -8.73 -33.62
N LYS A 16 19.99 -7.60 -34.34
CA LYS A 16 19.24 -6.39 -33.96
C LYS A 16 17.73 -6.59 -33.96
N GLN A 17 17.20 -7.48 -34.82
CA GLN A 17 15.78 -7.80 -34.86
C GLN A 17 15.34 -8.67 -33.68
N VAL A 18 16.19 -9.61 -33.25
CA VAL A 18 15.93 -10.45 -32.06
C VAL A 18 15.88 -9.56 -30.82
N ASP A 19 16.87 -8.69 -30.63
CA ASP A 19 16.94 -7.75 -29.51
C ASP A 19 15.74 -6.78 -29.47
N ALA A 20 15.26 -6.33 -30.63
CA ALA A 20 14.08 -5.47 -30.73
C ALA A 20 12.78 -6.21 -30.35
N SER A 21 12.67 -7.48 -30.75
CA SER A 21 11.52 -8.32 -30.42
C SER A 21 11.43 -8.67 -28.93
N GLU A 22 12.56 -8.93 -28.27
CA GLU A 22 12.61 -9.20 -26.84
C GLU A 22 12.22 -7.97 -26.01
N LYS A 23 12.68 -6.77 -26.41
CA LYS A 23 12.30 -5.50 -25.77
C LYS A 23 10.80 -5.21 -25.90
N LEU A 24 10.17 -5.57 -27.03
CA LEU A 24 8.73 -5.43 -27.24
C LEU A 24 7.92 -6.43 -26.39
N GLN A 25 8.44 -7.62 -26.11
CA GLN A 25 7.78 -8.58 -25.20
C GLN A 25 7.89 -8.17 -23.72
N ALA A 26 9.02 -7.59 -23.30
CA ALA A 26 9.20 -7.09 -21.94
C ALA A 26 8.26 -5.92 -21.61
N ALA A 27 7.99 -5.03 -22.58
CA ALA A 27 7.10 -3.88 -22.40
C ALA A 27 5.61 -4.26 -22.26
N LYS A 28 5.21 -5.49 -22.62
CA LYS A 28 3.81 -5.94 -22.59
C LYS A 28 3.40 -6.66 -21.30
N LYS A 29 4.33 -6.94 -20.38
CA LYS A 29 4.00 -7.50 -19.06
C LYS A 29 3.71 -6.37 -18.05
N LYS A 30 2.66 -5.58 -18.29
CA LYS A 30 2.07 -4.79 -17.21
C LYS A 30 1.28 -5.77 -16.33
N LEU A 31 1.83 -6.07 -15.16
CA LEU A 31 1.13 -6.81 -14.11
C LEU A 31 0.07 -5.88 -13.51
N ASP A 32 -1.11 -6.42 -13.25
CA ASP A 32 -2.14 -5.68 -12.51
C ASP A 32 -1.59 -5.34 -11.12
N LYS A 33 -1.60 -4.05 -10.78
CA LYS A 33 -1.10 -3.54 -9.51
C LYS A 33 -2.24 -2.83 -8.78
N LEU A 34 -2.53 -3.28 -7.57
CA LEU A 34 -3.45 -2.61 -6.66
C LEU A 34 -2.62 -1.64 -5.80
N GLU A 35 -2.71 -0.33 -6.07
CA GLU A 35 -2.09 0.72 -5.25
C GLU A 35 -3.18 1.44 -4.44
N ILE A 36 -2.87 1.77 -3.18
CA ILE A 36 -3.69 2.69 -2.39
C ILE A 36 -3.53 4.08 -3.01
N SER A 37 -4.63 4.79 -3.27
CA SER A 37 -4.56 6.14 -3.84
C SER A 37 -3.81 7.09 -2.90
N THR A 38 -3.14 8.08 -3.48
CA THR A 38 -2.44 9.12 -2.70
C THR A 38 -3.37 9.83 -1.73
N GLU A 39 -4.61 10.08 -2.15
CA GLU A 39 -5.68 10.67 -1.34
C GLU A 39 -6.08 9.78 -0.15
N ALA A 40 -6.28 8.48 -0.36
CA ALA A 40 -6.59 7.54 0.73
C ALA A 40 -5.45 7.44 1.74
N LEU A 41 -4.20 7.52 1.26
CA LEU A 41 -3.02 7.54 2.11
C LEU A 41 -2.93 8.83 2.94
N GLU A 42 -3.30 9.98 2.37
CA GLU A 42 -3.39 11.24 3.10
C GLU A 42 -4.49 11.21 4.16
N MET A 43 -5.67 10.65 3.86
CA MET A 43 -6.74 10.45 4.84
C MET A 43 -6.32 9.51 6.00
N GLN A 44 -5.45 8.53 5.73
CA GLN A 44 -4.94 7.61 6.75
C GLN A 44 -3.88 8.24 7.66
N LYS A 45 -3.07 9.18 7.16
CA LYS A 45 -1.79 9.59 7.78
C LYS A 45 -1.89 10.48 9.01
N GLY A 46 -3.04 11.08 9.32
CA GLY A 46 -3.08 12.05 10.39
C GLY A 46 -4.47 12.43 10.76
N ASN A 47 -5.04 11.72 11.73
CA ASN A 47 -6.24 12.21 12.38
C ASN A 47 -5.89 12.55 13.84
N PRO A 48 -6.03 13.80 14.32
CA PRO A 48 -5.88 14.14 15.74
C PRO A 48 -6.78 13.30 16.66
N ILE A 49 -7.77 12.63 16.08
CA ILE A 49 -8.58 11.57 16.69
C ILE A 49 -7.73 10.43 17.28
N GLU A 50 -6.57 10.10 16.70
CA GLU A 50 -5.74 8.99 17.18
C GLU A 50 -5.23 9.21 18.59
N LYS A 51 -4.67 10.40 18.89
CA LYS A 51 -4.19 10.72 20.23
C LYS A 51 -5.34 10.74 21.26
N ALA A 52 -6.45 11.37 20.91
CA ALA A 52 -7.64 11.37 21.77
C ALA A 52 -8.19 9.95 22.00
N ARG A 53 -8.06 9.06 21.01
CA ARG A 53 -8.46 7.65 21.11
C ARG A 53 -7.50 6.87 22.00
N GLU A 54 -6.19 7.10 21.91
CA GLU A 54 -5.19 6.48 22.78
C GLU A 54 -5.46 6.81 24.25
N GLU A 55 -5.64 8.09 24.59
CA GLU A 55 -5.95 8.54 25.96
C GLU A 55 -7.23 7.88 26.48
N LYS A 56 -8.28 7.82 25.64
CA LYS A 56 -9.55 7.15 25.99
C LYS A 56 -9.36 5.65 26.24
N VAL A 57 -8.56 4.97 25.43
CA VAL A 57 -8.30 3.53 25.57
C VAL A 57 -7.52 3.26 26.86
N GLU A 58 -6.52 4.08 27.19
CA GLU A 58 -5.78 3.94 28.44
C GLU A 58 -6.66 4.13 29.67
N ALA A 59 -7.55 5.13 29.65
CA ALA A 59 -8.51 5.34 30.74
C ALA A 59 -9.44 4.13 30.93
N LEU A 60 -9.94 3.55 29.83
CA LEU A 60 -10.78 2.36 29.87
C LEU A 60 -10.02 1.14 30.41
N LYS A 61 -8.76 0.93 30.00
CA LYS A 61 -7.93 -0.17 30.52
C LYS A 61 -7.80 -0.10 32.04
N LYS A 62 -7.50 1.08 32.58
CA LYS A 62 -7.40 1.28 34.04
C LYS A 62 -8.70 0.95 34.76
N GLN A 63 -9.86 1.35 34.21
CA GLN A 63 -11.18 1.02 34.79
C GLN A 63 -11.49 -0.47 34.76
N ILE A 64 -11.05 -1.17 33.70
CA ILE A 64 -11.22 -2.63 33.58
C ILE A 64 -10.33 -3.35 34.59
N GLU A 65 -9.06 -2.95 34.70
CA GLU A 65 -8.11 -3.52 35.68
C GLU A 65 -8.58 -3.32 37.12
N ALA A 66 -9.18 -2.16 37.43
CA ALA A 66 -9.78 -1.89 38.73
C ALA A 66 -11.10 -2.64 38.98
N GLY A 67 -11.69 -3.28 37.97
CA GLY A 67 -13.00 -3.94 38.05
C GLY A 67 -14.19 -2.99 38.11
N GLU A 68 -13.97 -1.70 37.86
CA GLU A 68 -15.00 -0.65 37.93
C GLU A 68 -15.74 -0.46 36.59
N TYR A 69 -15.22 -1.04 35.51
CA TYR A 69 -15.84 -0.93 34.19
C TYR A 69 -17.17 -1.70 34.13
N LYS A 70 -18.26 -0.96 33.91
CA LYS A 70 -19.59 -1.53 33.70
C LYS A 70 -20.06 -1.29 32.28
N VAL A 71 -20.37 -2.38 31.58
CA VAL A 71 -20.98 -2.31 30.25
C VAL A 71 -22.39 -1.74 30.40
N ASN A 72 -22.71 -0.72 29.59
CA ASN A 72 -24.07 -0.18 29.49
C ASN A 72 -24.72 -0.70 28.20
N PRO A 73 -25.65 -1.67 28.27
CA PRO A 73 -26.28 -2.26 27.09
C PRO A 73 -27.09 -1.26 26.27
N GLU A 74 -27.77 -0.30 26.91
CA GLU A 74 -28.56 0.72 26.22
C GLU A 74 -27.66 1.65 25.40
N ALA A 75 -26.52 2.06 25.96
CA ALA A 75 -25.55 2.89 25.27
C ALA A 75 -24.94 2.15 24.06
N VAL A 76 -24.69 0.85 24.19
CA VAL A 76 -24.20 0.00 23.09
C VAL A 76 -25.24 -0.09 21.97
N ALA A 77 -26.49 -0.42 22.32
CA ALA A 77 -27.57 -0.52 21.35
C ALA A 77 -27.82 0.81 20.62
N LYS A 78 -27.83 1.93 21.36
CA LYS A 78 -27.94 3.28 20.79
C LYS A 78 -26.81 3.58 19.83
N LYS A 79 -25.55 3.29 20.21
CA LYS A 79 -24.38 3.54 19.34
C LYS A 79 -24.38 2.69 18.09
N MET A 80 -24.81 1.43 18.20
CA MET A 80 -25.04 0.59 17.02
C MET A 80 -26.09 1.26 16.13
N TYR A 81 -27.28 1.55 16.65
CA TYR A 81 -28.34 2.16 15.85
C TYR A 81 -27.90 3.46 15.15
N GLU A 82 -27.26 4.39 15.88
CA GLU A 82 -26.72 5.64 15.32
C GLU A 82 -25.75 5.38 14.16
N PHE A 83 -24.79 4.46 14.33
CA PHE A 83 -23.80 4.18 13.30
C PHE A 83 -24.40 3.66 11.98
N TRP A 84 -25.48 2.87 12.03
CA TRP A 84 -26.09 2.30 10.83
C TRP A 84 -27.23 3.14 10.25
N ASN A 85 -27.90 3.97 11.06
CA ASN A 85 -29.13 4.66 10.66
C ASN A 85 -29.04 6.19 10.59
N ASP A 86 -28.03 6.82 11.21
CA ASP A 86 -27.77 8.24 10.94
C ASP A 86 -27.08 8.37 9.57
N LYS A 87 -27.73 9.12 8.66
CA LYS A 87 -27.20 9.54 7.36
C LYS A 87 -26.46 10.86 7.48
#